data_AF-A0A7Y3XW75-F1
#
_entry.id   AF-A0A7Y3XW75-F1
#
_cell.length_a   1.000
_cell.length_b   1.000
_cell.length_c   1.000
_cell.angle_alpha   90.00
_cell.angle_beta   90.00
_cell.angle_gamma   90.00
#
_symmetry.space_group_name_H-M   'P 1'
#
loop_
_entity.id
_entity.type
_entity.pdbx_description
1 polymer ?
#
loop_
_entity_poly.entity_id
_entity_poly.type
_entity_poly.pdbx_seq_one_letter_code
_entity_poly.pdbx_strand_id
1 'polypeptide(L)'
;MKNISPSKQLIIELLKEKAVHKQDVYANTLSNFNIFKQKAEKLSQFLTQHITKADKRVEIIYTEKSGFEFHLKVAGDLIIFHMHTNVFDFDKSHSIWKNSYVKNNNFNAYCGLINVYNFLSDSFKYNRTNDVGYLIGRIFINKENHFFVEGKRQLSFLYNDFNNAVLSESSIDSIIDSIVLYALSFDLLTPPYDSMKEVSMQEILEVSQSNISTGKRLGFKFQADADDLL
;
A
#
# COMPACT_ATOMS: atom_id res chain seq x y z
N MET A 1 -36.75 10.96 34.62
CA MET A 1 -35.80 10.44 33.62
C MET A 1 -35.64 8.94 33.88
N LYS A 2 -35.82 8.06 32.88
CA LYS A 2 -35.66 6.61 33.09
C LYS A 2 -34.20 6.31 33.45
N ASN A 3 -33.96 5.71 34.61
CA ASN A 3 -32.62 5.28 35.02
C ASN A 3 -32.06 4.31 33.98
N ILE A 4 -30.98 4.72 33.32
CA ILE A 4 -30.23 3.90 32.37
C ILE A 4 -29.50 2.83 33.19
N SER A 5 -29.60 1.56 32.81
CA SER A 5 -28.90 0.49 33.53
C SER A 5 -27.37 0.63 33.39
N PRO A 6 -26.57 0.16 34.36
CA PRO A 6 -25.12 0.26 34.30
C PRO A 6 -24.51 -0.30 32.99
N SER A 7 -25.03 -1.43 32.50
CA SER A 7 -24.59 -2.01 31.22
C SER A 7 -24.88 -1.10 30.02
N LYS A 8 -26.02 -0.39 30.04
CA LYS A 8 -26.37 0.56 28.98
C LYS A 8 -25.52 1.83 29.06
N GLN A 9 -25.15 2.28 30.27
CA GLN A 9 -24.18 3.37 30.44
C GLN A 9 -22.81 2.98 29.87
N LEU A 10 -22.29 1.80 30.20
CA LEU A 10 -21.03 1.30 29.66
C LEU A 10 -21.06 1.17 28.13
N ILE A 11 -22.16 0.67 27.55
CA ILE A 11 -22.33 0.60 26.09
C ILE A 11 -22.27 2.02 25.49
N ILE A 12 -22.96 2.98 26.08
CA ILE A 12 -22.97 4.37 25.59
C ILE A 12 -21.57 4.98 25.68
N GLU A 13 -20.84 4.76 26.76
CA GLU A 13 -19.47 5.24 26.94
C GLU A 13 -18.52 4.63 25.89
N LEU A 14 -18.55 3.32 25.72
CA LEU A 14 -17.72 2.62 24.71
C LEU A 14 -18.06 3.06 23.28
N LEU A 15 -19.34 3.29 22.96
CA LEU A 15 -19.74 3.82 21.67
C LEU A 15 -19.25 5.25 21.47
N LYS A 16 -19.40 6.12 22.48
CA LYS A 16 -18.94 7.51 22.41
C LYS A 16 -17.44 7.63 22.24
N GLU A 17 -16.66 6.78 22.88
CA GLU A 17 -15.21 6.83 22.77
C GLU A 17 -14.73 6.12 21.49
N LYS A 18 -15.04 4.82 21.36
CA LYS A 18 -14.45 3.99 20.30
C LYS A 18 -15.07 4.24 18.93
N ALA A 19 -16.38 4.44 18.84
CA ALA A 19 -17.03 4.60 17.54
C ALA A 19 -16.72 5.98 16.96
N VAL A 20 -16.82 7.05 17.77
CA VAL A 20 -16.48 8.42 17.33
C VAL A 20 -15.03 8.48 16.88
N HIS A 21 -14.10 7.95 17.68
CA HIS A 21 -12.69 7.94 17.32
C HIS A 21 -12.42 7.23 15.99
N LYS A 22 -13.04 6.07 15.74
CA LYS A 22 -12.92 5.39 14.45
C LYS A 22 -13.50 6.19 13.28
N GLN A 23 -14.58 6.94 13.50
CA GLN A 23 -15.12 7.84 12.47
C GLN A 23 -14.12 8.96 12.13
N ASP A 24 -13.46 9.53 13.14
CA ASP A 24 -12.44 10.57 12.93
C ASP A 24 -11.24 10.03 12.14
N VAL A 25 -10.73 8.85 12.51
CA VAL A 25 -9.65 8.17 11.77
C VAL A 25 -10.05 7.93 10.31
N TYR A 26 -11.27 7.41 10.07
CA TYR A 26 -11.78 7.17 8.73
C TYR A 26 -11.86 8.47 7.91
N ALA A 27 -12.44 9.53 8.49
CA ALA A 27 -12.60 10.82 7.83
C ALA A 27 -11.25 11.43 7.43
N ASN A 28 -10.27 11.39 8.33
CA ASN A 28 -8.91 11.85 8.05
C ASN A 28 -8.23 11.02 6.97
N THR A 29 -8.36 9.69 7.03
CA THR A 29 -7.74 8.80 6.04
C THR A 29 -8.33 9.06 4.66
N LEU A 30 -9.66 9.22 4.56
CA LEU A 30 -10.33 9.54 3.30
C LEU A 30 -9.91 10.92 2.77
N SER A 31 -9.81 11.92 3.64
CA SER A 31 -9.35 13.26 3.26
C SER A 31 -7.94 13.21 2.68
N ASN A 32 -7.00 12.57 3.37
CA ASN A 32 -5.63 12.41 2.88
C ASN A 32 -5.55 11.55 1.62
N PHE A 33 -6.37 10.50 1.50
CA PHE A 33 -6.41 9.68 0.28
C PHE A 33 -6.84 10.49 -0.95
N ASN A 34 -7.75 11.45 -0.79
CA ASN A 34 -8.10 12.38 -1.87
C ASN A 34 -6.93 13.32 -2.23
N ILE A 35 -6.09 13.69 -1.26
CA ILE A 35 -4.86 14.44 -1.54
C ILE A 35 -3.87 13.55 -2.31
N PHE A 36 -3.69 12.28 -1.91
CA PHE A 36 -2.88 11.31 -2.67
C PHE A 36 -3.31 11.22 -4.13
N LYS A 37 -4.62 11.13 -4.40
CA LYS A 37 -5.19 11.14 -5.76
C LYS A 37 -4.75 12.38 -6.55
N GLN A 38 -4.97 13.56 -5.98
CA GLN A 38 -4.64 14.84 -6.63
C GLN A 38 -3.14 14.97 -6.91
N LYS A 39 -2.29 14.56 -5.95
CA LYS A 39 -0.83 14.61 -6.12
C LYS A 39 -0.34 13.60 -7.15
N ALA A 40 -0.87 12.38 -7.14
CA ALA A 40 -0.53 11.35 -8.13
C ALA A 40 -0.95 11.75 -9.55
N GLU A 41 -2.13 12.37 -9.71
CA GLU A 41 -2.57 12.90 -11.00
C GLU A 41 -1.62 14.00 -11.50
N LYS A 42 -1.28 14.97 -10.65
CA LYS A 42 -0.32 16.04 -10.98
C LYS A 42 1.05 15.49 -11.36
N LEU A 43 1.55 14.50 -10.61
CA LEU A 43 2.81 13.82 -10.91
C LEU A 43 2.74 13.12 -12.27
N SER A 44 1.66 12.38 -12.55
CA SER A 44 1.45 11.73 -13.85
C SER A 44 1.49 12.75 -14.99
N GLN A 45 0.79 13.87 -14.88
CA GLN A 45 0.79 14.92 -15.90
C GLN A 45 2.19 15.51 -16.11
N PHE A 46 2.90 15.80 -15.00
CA PHE A 46 4.27 16.31 -15.04
C PHE A 46 5.22 15.34 -15.75
N LEU A 47 5.20 14.06 -15.37
CA LEU A 47 6.09 13.05 -15.95
C LEU A 47 5.74 12.80 -17.42
N THR A 48 4.46 12.72 -17.79
CA THR A 48 4.04 12.54 -19.19
C THR A 48 4.58 13.66 -20.08
N GLN A 49 4.54 14.92 -19.63
CA GLN A 49 5.06 16.07 -20.39
C GLN A 49 6.57 15.99 -20.65
N HIS A 50 7.34 15.40 -19.73
CA HIS A 50 8.79 15.27 -19.85
C HIS A 50 9.19 14.02 -20.63
N ILE A 51 8.49 12.90 -20.41
CA ILE A 51 8.79 11.61 -21.04
C ILE A 51 8.33 11.55 -22.49
N THR A 52 7.17 12.14 -22.83
CA THR A 52 6.68 12.15 -24.23
C THR A 52 7.65 12.87 -25.18
N LYS A 53 8.46 13.80 -24.67
CA LYS A 53 9.54 14.46 -25.43
C LYS A 53 10.71 13.52 -25.72
N ALA A 54 10.94 12.52 -24.86
CA ALA A 54 12.01 11.54 -24.98
C ALA A 54 11.59 10.29 -25.75
N ASP A 55 10.49 9.64 -25.35
CA ASP A 55 9.94 8.46 -26.03
C ASP A 55 8.41 8.37 -25.83
N LYS A 56 7.67 8.34 -26.93
CA LYS A 56 6.20 8.27 -26.93
C LYS A 56 5.65 6.90 -26.50
N ARG A 57 6.48 5.86 -26.44
CA ARG A 57 6.08 4.49 -26.05
C ARG A 57 6.00 4.32 -24.53
N VAL A 58 6.66 5.19 -23.77
CA VAL A 58 6.64 5.13 -22.31
C VAL A 58 5.39 5.85 -21.82
N GLU A 59 4.36 5.05 -21.52
CA GLU A 59 3.08 5.56 -21.05
C GLU A 59 3.09 5.83 -19.55
N ILE A 60 2.60 7.00 -19.16
CA ILE A 60 2.34 7.36 -17.77
C ILE A 60 0.89 7.81 -17.68
N ILE A 61 0.08 7.04 -16.93
CA ILE A 61 -1.36 7.19 -16.90
C ILE A 61 -1.86 7.12 -15.47
N TYR A 62 -2.50 8.20 -15.01
CA TYR A 62 -3.33 8.19 -13.82
C TYR A 62 -4.75 7.72 -14.16
N THR A 63 -5.34 6.89 -13.32
CA THR A 63 -6.75 6.47 -13.46
C THR A 63 -7.40 6.35 -12.10
N GLU A 64 -8.40 7.18 -11.83
CA GLU A 64 -9.27 6.97 -10.68
C GLU A 64 -10.26 5.83 -10.95
N LYS A 65 -10.32 4.84 -10.06
CA LYS A 65 -11.23 3.69 -10.17
C LYS A 65 -12.46 3.84 -9.30
N SER A 66 -12.28 4.35 -8.09
CA SER A 66 -13.36 4.57 -7.14
C SER A 66 -12.98 5.62 -6.09
N GLY A 67 -13.90 5.89 -5.15
CA GLY A 67 -13.60 6.71 -3.96
C GLY A 67 -12.41 6.21 -3.14
N PHE A 68 -12.07 4.91 -3.23
CA PHE A 68 -11.06 4.24 -2.39
C PHE A 68 -9.92 3.61 -3.20
N GLU A 69 -9.89 3.81 -4.52
CA GLU A 69 -8.88 3.20 -5.39
C GLU A 69 -8.48 4.11 -6.55
N PHE A 70 -7.18 4.25 -6.78
CA PHE A 70 -6.64 4.84 -8.00
C PHE A 70 -5.39 4.09 -8.46
N HIS A 71 -5.14 4.16 -9.75
CA HIS A 71 -4.02 3.49 -10.42
C HIS A 71 -3.07 4.53 -11.00
N LEU A 72 -1.78 4.22 -10.94
CA LEU A 72 -0.73 4.96 -11.61
C LEU A 72 0.08 3.97 -12.44
N LYS A 73 -0.14 3.99 -13.77
CA LYS A 73 0.69 3.25 -14.71
C LYS A 73 1.96 4.06 -14.97
N VAL A 74 3.12 3.44 -14.83
CA VAL A 74 4.41 4.05 -15.15
C VAL A 74 5.21 3.04 -15.96
N ALA A 75 5.32 3.29 -17.27
CA ALA A 75 5.95 2.36 -18.21
C ALA A 75 5.31 0.96 -18.17
N GLY A 76 6.08 -0.05 -17.73
CA GLY A 76 5.66 -1.44 -17.62
C GLY A 76 4.89 -1.76 -16.33
N ASP A 77 4.91 -0.88 -15.34
CA ASP A 77 4.36 -1.10 -14.01
C ASP A 77 2.97 -0.46 -13.83
N LEU A 78 2.15 -1.08 -13.01
CA LEU A 78 0.86 -0.57 -12.56
C LEU A 78 0.84 -0.53 -11.04
N ILE A 79 0.94 0.68 -10.50
CA ILE A 79 0.89 0.93 -9.06
C ILE A 79 -0.56 1.19 -8.67
N ILE A 80 -1.07 0.40 -7.72
CA ILE A 80 -2.46 0.50 -7.25
C ILE A 80 -2.44 0.97 -5.80
N PHE A 81 -3.06 2.13 -5.57
CA PHE A 81 -3.33 2.64 -4.22
C PHE A 81 -4.77 2.29 -3.85
N HIS A 82 -4.93 1.60 -2.72
CA HIS A 82 -6.22 1.13 -2.23
C HIS A 82 -6.39 1.48 -0.75
N MET A 83 -7.30 2.39 -0.45
CA MET A 83 -7.70 2.72 0.92
C MET A 83 -8.68 1.68 1.45
N HIS A 84 -8.40 1.12 2.63
CA HIS A 84 -9.37 0.29 3.35
C HIS A 84 -10.43 1.16 4.03
N THR A 85 -11.68 0.67 4.04
CA THR A 85 -12.80 1.35 4.70
C THR A 85 -12.85 1.12 6.22
N ASN A 86 -12.07 0.16 6.71
CA ASN A 86 -12.00 -0.18 8.12
C ASN A 86 -10.84 0.55 8.82
N VAL A 87 -11.02 0.77 10.13
CA VAL A 87 -9.99 1.28 11.04
C VAL A 87 -9.42 0.12 11.85
N PHE A 88 -8.09 0.01 11.82
CA PHE A 88 -7.34 -1.09 12.39
C PHE A 88 -6.68 -0.70 13.72
N ASP A 89 -6.54 -1.69 14.59
CA ASP A 89 -5.70 -1.63 15.79
C ASP A 89 -4.52 -2.60 15.58
N PHE A 90 -3.51 -2.49 16.42
CA PHE A 90 -2.30 -3.31 16.31
C PHE A 90 -2.24 -4.38 17.39
N ASP A 91 -1.68 -5.55 17.04
CA ASP A 91 -1.36 -6.58 18.03
C ASP A 91 -0.48 -6.00 19.15
N LYS A 92 -0.63 -6.48 20.39
CA LYS A 92 0.11 -5.94 21.54
C LYS A 92 1.62 -6.12 21.46
N SER A 93 2.10 -7.05 20.63
CA SER A 93 3.52 -7.22 20.33
C SER A 93 4.08 -6.16 19.37
N HIS A 94 3.22 -5.40 18.67
CA HIS A 94 3.63 -4.43 17.68
C HIS A 94 4.44 -3.27 18.30
N SER A 95 5.48 -2.81 17.59
CA SER A 95 6.40 -1.77 18.06
C SER A 95 5.72 -0.43 18.35
N ILE A 96 4.59 -0.15 17.70
CA ILE A 96 3.79 1.07 17.90
C ILE A 96 3.40 1.30 19.37
N TRP A 97 3.18 0.23 20.15
CA TRP A 97 2.85 0.31 21.58
C TRP A 97 4.01 0.78 22.45
N LYS A 98 5.24 0.80 21.92
CA LYS A 98 6.41 1.34 22.62
C LYS A 98 6.45 2.87 22.57
N ASN A 99 5.76 3.49 21.60
CA ASN A 99 5.71 4.92 21.40
C ASN A 99 4.99 5.64 22.56
N SER A 100 5.60 6.69 23.10
CA SER A 100 5.06 7.50 24.21
C SER A 100 3.70 8.11 23.87
N TYR A 101 3.50 8.56 22.63
CA TYR A 101 2.23 9.12 22.15
C TYR A 101 1.07 8.13 22.27
N VAL A 102 1.32 6.87 21.94
CA VAL A 102 0.33 5.79 22.04
C VAL A 102 0.16 5.31 23.48
N LYS A 103 1.23 5.27 24.27
CA LYS A 103 1.14 4.93 25.70
C LYS A 103 0.31 5.93 26.49
N ASN A 104 0.39 7.21 26.14
CA ASN A 104 -0.40 8.28 26.79
C ASN A 104 -1.90 8.15 26.47
N ASN A 105 -2.23 7.71 25.25
CA ASN A 105 -3.60 7.41 24.86
C ASN A 105 -3.63 6.25 23.86
N ASN A 106 -4.05 5.07 24.33
CA ASN A 106 -4.10 3.85 23.53
C ASN A 106 -4.97 3.97 22.28
N PHE A 107 -5.95 4.89 22.27
CA PHE A 107 -6.75 5.11 21.07
C PHE A 107 -5.92 5.68 19.91
N ASN A 108 -4.79 6.34 20.18
CA ASN A 108 -3.93 6.89 19.15
C ASN A 108 -3.27 5.81 18.26
N ALA A 109 -3.33 4.53 18.65
CA ALA A 109 -2.91 3.40 17.83
C ALA A 109 -3.89 3.11 16.67
N TYR A 110 -5.15 3.53 16.76
CA TYR A 110 -6.14 3.25 15.71
C TYR A 110 -5.78 4.02 14.44
N CYS A 111 -5.56 3.29 13.34
CA CYS A 111 -5.16 3.85 12.07
C CYS A 111 -6.08 3.38 10.93
N GLY A 112 -6.33 4.28 9.98
CA GLY A 112 -6.74 3.89 8.63
C GLY A 112 -5.54 3.38 7.86
N LEU A 113 -5.80 2.65 6.77
CA LEU A 113 -4.78 1.95 6.01
C LEU A 113 -4.96 2.22 4.52
N ILE A 114 -3.88 2.62 3.86
CA ILE A 114 -3.77 2.65 2.40
C ILE A 114 -2.72 1.61 2.01
N ASN A 115 -3.15 0.59 1.28
CA ASN A 115 -2.26 -0.39 0.69
C ASN A 115 -1.80 0.07 -0.69
N VAL A 116 -0.54 -0.22 -0.99
CA VAL A 116 0.09 0.09 -2.27
C VAL A 116 0.63 -1.18 -2.87
N TYR A 117 0.12 -1.54 -4.04
CA TYR A 117 0.53 -2.73 -4.77
C TYR A 117 1.25 -2.35 -6.07
N ASN A 118 2.22 -3.17 -6.48
CA ASN A 118 2.78 -3.12 -7.82
C ASN A 118 2.41 -4.37 -8.61
N PHE A 119 1.93 -4.18 -9.84
CA PHE A 119 1.62 -5.22 -10.81
C PHE A 119 2.33 -4.92 -12.13
N LEU A 120 2.54 -5.95 -12.94
CA LEU A 120 2.89 -5.73 -14.34
C LEU A 120 1.67 -5.17 -15.08
N SER A 121 1.82 -4.07 -15.79
CA SER A 121 0.73 -3.43 -16.54
C SER A 121 0.11 -4.37 -17.59
N ASP A 122 0.92 -5.27 -18.16
CA ASP A 122 0.48 -6.30 -19.09
C ASP A 122 -0.49 -7.30 -18.45
N SER A 123 -0.45 -7.49 -17.13
CA SER A 123 -1.41 -8.34 -16.42
C SER A 123 -2.84 -7.85 -16.62
N PHE A 124 -3.04 -6.54 -16.58
CA PHE A 124 -4.36 -5.93 -16.80
C PHE A 124 -4.69 -5.81 -18.29
N LYS A 125 -3.72 -5.46 -19.13
CA LYS A 125 -3.92 -5.34 -20.59
C LYS A 125 -4.41 -6.65 -21.22
N TYR A 126 -3.91 -7.79 -20.74
CA TYR A 126 -4.24 -9.11 -21.27
C TYR A 126 -5.19 -9.92 -20.37
N ASN A 127 -5.83 -9.28 -19.38
CA ASN A 127 -6.71 -9.94 -18.40
C ASN A 127 -6.11 -11.22 -17.79
N ARG A 128 -4.82 -11.18 -17.46
CA ARG A 128 -4.09 -12.27 -16.81
C ARG A 128 -4.40 -12.24 -15.32
N THR A 129 -5.59 -12.73 -14.97
CA THR A 129 -6.14 -12.74 -13.60
C THR A 129 -5.28 -13.51 -12.60
N ASN A 130 -4.36 -14.34 -13.08
CA ASN A 130 -3.47 -15.14 -12.23
C ASN A 130 -2.11 -14.48 -11.98
N ASP A 131 -1.82 -13.31 -12.54
CA ASP A 131 -0.56 -12.62 -12.26
C ASP A 131 -0.50 -12.12 -10.82
N VAL A 132 0.69 -12.24 -10.23
CA VAL A 132 0.93 -11.86 -8.84
C VAL A 132 1.30 -10.38 -8.79
N GLY A 133 0.55 -9.60 -8.01
CA GLY A 133 0.97 -8.28 -7.58
C GLY A 133 1.64 -8.34 -6.22
N TYR A 134 2.55 -7.40 -5.98
CA TYR A 134 3.31 -7.31 -4.75
C TYR A 134 2.83 -6.16 -3.90
N LEU A 135 2.58 -6.38 -2.61
CA LEU A 135 2.38 -5.30 -1.65
C LEU A 135 3.74 -4.62 -1.41
N ILE A 136 3.89 -3.39 -1.89
CA ILE A 136 5.15 -2.64 -1.83
C ILE A 136 5.13 -1.57 -0.73
N GLY A 137 3.95 -1.19 -0.26
CA GLY A 137 3.79 -0.18 0.78
C GLY A 137 2.47 -0.30 1.55
N ARG A 138 2.49 0.11 2.81
CA ARG A 138 1.33 0.34 3.67
C ARG A 138 1.49 1.68 4.35
N ILE A 139 0.49 2.54 4.23
CA ILE A 139 0.49 3.87 4.83
C ILE A 139 -0.60 3.88 5.89
N PHE A 140 -0.22 4.18 7.13
CA PHE A 140 -1.11 4.22 8.28
C PHE A 140 -1.31 5.65 8.72
N ILE A 141 -2.56 6.05 8.95
CA ILE A 141 -2.92 7.43 9.33
C ILE A 141 -3.90 7.37 10.50
N ASN A 142 -3.64 8.12 11.57
CA ASN A 142 -4.53 8.16 12.74
C ASN A 142 -5.44 9.42 12.76
N LYS A 143 -6.24 9.56 13.82
CA LYS A 143 -7.20 10.68 14.00
C LYS A 143 -6.57 12.06 14.16
N GLU A 144 -5.26 12.15 14.40
CA GLU A 144 -4.52 13.41 14.52
C GLU A 144 -3.58 13.61 13.31
N ASN A 145 -3.77 12.83 12.23
CA ASN A 145 -2.93 12.77 11.04
C ASN A 145 -1.47 12.35 11.30
N HIS A 146 -1.17 11.78 12.46
CA HIS A 146 0.10 11.09 12.65
C HIS A 146 0.13 9.87 11.73
N PHE A 147 1.27 9.67 11.08
CA PHE A 147 1.40 8.62 10.08
C PHE A 147 2.73 7.88 10.18
N PHE A 148 2.75 6.68 9.63
CA PHE A 148 3.96 5.95 9.33
C PHE A 148 3.75 5.10 8.08
N VAL A 149 4.86 4.68 7.47
CA VAL A 149 4.85 3.88 6.25
C VAL A 149 5.65 2.62 6.48
N GLU A 150 5.06 1.47 6.12
CA GLU A 150 5.77 0.20 6.06
C GLU A 150 6.01 -0.17 4.60
N GLY A 151 7.24 -0.54 4.25
CA GLY A 151 7.65 -0.98 2.92
C GLY A 151 9.00 -1.66 2.99
N LYS A 152 9.62 -1.98 1.86
CA LYS A 152 11.04 -2.37 1.79
C LYS A 152 11.93 -1.16 1.47
N ARG A 153 13.21 -1.20 1.88
CA ARG A 153 14.25 -0.20 1.58
C ARG A 153 13.91 1.22 2.08
N GLN A 154 14.04 2.24 1.23
CA GLN A 154 13.90 3.66 1.58
C GLN A 154 12.51 4.02 2.12
N LEU A 155 11.47 3.26 1.72
CA LEU A 155 10.10 3.44 2.20
C LEU A 155 9.96 3.19 3.70
N SER A 156 10.75 2.29 4.28
CA SER A 156 10.69 1.96 5.71
C SER A 156 11.42 2.97 6.58
N PHE A 157 12.47 3.64 6.08
CA PHE A 157 13.35 4.46 6.92
C PHE A 157 12.83 5.91 7.09
N LEU A 158 12.16 6.45 6.06
CA LEU A 158 11.82 7.88 6.02
C LEU A 158 10.73 8.30 7.02
N TYR A 159 9.89 7.37 7.52
CA TYR A 159 8.67 7.71 8.26
C TYR A 159 8.41 6.85 9.51
N ASN A 160 9.45 6.51 10.27
CA ASN A 160 9.31 5.71 11.50
C ASN A 160 9.03 6.52 12.77
N ASP A 161 9.02 7.85 12.71
CA ASP A 161 8.74 8.70 13.87
C ASP A 161 7.24 9.01 14.01
N PHE A 162 6.45 7.99 14.30
CA PHE A 162 4.99 8.14 14.44
C PHE A 162 4.57 9.20 15.48
N ASN A 163 5.41 9.50 16.48
CA ASN A 163 5.09 10.51 17.50
C ASN A 163 5.12 11.93 16.93
N ASN A 164 6.02 12.22 15.98
CA ASN A 164 6.23 13.58 15.47
C ASN A 164 5.81 13.76 14.00
N ALA A 165 5.68 12.68 13.25
CA ALA A 165 5.35 12.72 11.83
C ALA A 165 3.85 12.95 11.62
N VAL A 166 3.48 14.19 11.31
CA VAL A 166 2.13 14.58 10.87
C VAL A 166 2.10 14.64 9.35
N LEU A 167 1.11 13.99 8.74
CA LEU A 167 1.02 13.87 7.29
C LEU A 167 0.74 15.24 6.66
N SER A 168 1.70 15.70 5.87
CA SER A 168 1.60 16.94 5.09
C SER A 168 1.51 16.62 3.60
N GLU A 169 1.09 17.59 2.80
CA GLU A 169 1.15 17.46 1.33
C GLU A 169 2.56 17.14 0.82
N SER A 170 3.61 17.75 1.39
CA SER A 170 5.00 17.46 1.02
C SER A 170 5.43 16.04 1.38
N SER A 171 4.92 15.51 2.49
CA SER A 171 5.14 14.11 2.88
C SER A 171 4.44 13.18 1.89
N ILE A 172 3.23 13.51 1.47
CA ILE A 172 2.49 12.75 0.44
C ILE A 172 3.25 12.74 -0.88
N ASP A 173 3.75 13.89 -1.35
CA ASP A 173 4.58 13.98 -2.57
C ASP A 173 5.80 13.04 -2.46
N SER A 174 6.52 13.13 -1.34
CA SER A 174 7.71 12.29 -1.09
C SER A 174 7.41 10.79 -1.03
N ILE A 175 6.25 10.41 -0.47
CA ILE A 175 5.79 9.01 -0.41
C ILE A 175 5.49 8.50 -1.82
N ILE A 176 4.75 9.27 -2.62
CA ILE A 176 4.39 8.90 -4.00
C ILE A 176 5.68 8.74 -4.83
N ASP A 177 6.60 9.70 -4.75
CA ASP A 177 7.87 9.64 -5.48
C ASP A 177 8.69 8.40 -5.08
N SER A 178 8.78 8.11 -3.79
CA SER A 178 9.49 6.92 -3.28
C SER A 178 8.86 5.61 -3.78
N ILE A 179 7.53 5.54 -3.83
CA ILE A 179 6.79 4.39 -4.34
C ILE A 179 7.05 4.20 -5.84
N VAL A 180 6.99 5.27 -6.63
CA VAL A 180 7.23 5.23 -8.08
C VAL A 180 8.67 4.81 -8.38
N LEU A 181 9.65 5.39 -7.67
CA LEU A 181 11.05 5.01 -7.79
C LEU A 181 11.28 3.54 -7.42
N TYR A 182 10.62 3.07 -6.35
CA TYR A 182 10.69 1.67 -5.97
C TYR A 182 10.15 0.75 -7.07
N ALA A 183 8.97 1.05 -7.61
CA ALA A 183 8.36 0.28 -8.70
C ALA A 183 9.26 0.23 -9.94
N LEU A 184 9.82 1.37 -10.36
CA LEU A 184 10.73 1.44 -11.50
C LEU A 184 12.09 0.74 -11.27
N SER A 185 12.50 0.57 -10.02
CA SER A 185 13.71 -0.17 -9.66
C SER A 185 13.50 -1.69 -9.53
N PHE A 186 12.27 -2.16 -9.72
CA PHE A 186 11.93 -3.57 -9.58
C PHE A 186 12.17 -4.30 -10.91
N ASP A 187 13.33 -4.96 -11.03
CA ASP A 187 13.64 -5.81 -12.17
C ASP A 187 13.01 -7.21 -12.03
N LEU A 188 12.43 -7.72 -13.12
CA LEU A 188 12.04 -9.11 -13.25
C LEU A 188 13.29 -9.98 -13.45
N LEU A 189 13.71 -10.71 -12.42
CA LEU A 189 14.81 -11.67 -12.53
C LEU A 189 14.30 -13.01 -13.06
N THR A 190 15.02 -13.57 -14.05
CA THR A 190 14.80 -14.95 -14.48
C THR A 190 15.36 -15.91 -13.41
N PRO A 191 14.66 -17.00 -13.09
CA PRO A 191 15.19 -18.00 -12.17
C PRO A 191 16.40 -18.71 -12.75
N PRO A 192 17.23 -19.33 -11.89
CA PRO A 192 18.36 -20.13 -12.34
C PRO A 192 17.93 -21.21 -13.33
N TYR A 193 18.66 -21.33 -14.44
CA TYR A 193 18.36 -22.26 -15.53
C TYR A 193 18.21 -23.71 -15.05
N ASP A 194 19.03 -24.13 -14.08
CA ASP A 194 19.01 -25.48 -13.53
C ASP A 194 17.71 -25.82 -12.78
N SER A 195 16.97 -24.81 -12.31
CA SER A 195 15.67 -24.99 -11.66
C SER A 195 14.50 -25.16 -12.65
N MET A 196 14.74 -24.96 -13.96
CA MET A 196 13.73 -25.04 -15.04
C MET A 196 14.02 -26.15 -16.06
N LYS A 197 15.01 -27.01 -15.84
CA LYS A 197 15.50 -27.97 -16.84
C LYS A 197 14.51 -29.04 -17.27
N GLU A 198 13.52 -29.35 -16.43
CA GLU A 198 12.52 -30.38 -16.72
C GLU A 198 11.13 -29.76 -16.65
N VAL A 199 10.41 -29.81 -17.78
CA VAL A 199 9.02 -29.37 -17.89
C VAL A 199 8.22 -30.54 -18.48
N SER A 200 7.17 -30.96 -17.79
CA SER A 200 6.26 -31.99 -18.23
C SER A 200 5.31 -31.48 -19.32
N MET A 201 4.76 -32.39 -20.14
CA MET A 201 3.77 -32.04 -21.16
C MET A 201 2.51 -31.40 -20.54
N GLN A 202 2.15 -31.81 -19.32
CA GLN A 202 1.05 -31.21 -18.57
C GLN A 202 1.36 -29.77 -18.16
N GLU A 203 2.57 -29.47 -17.71
CA GLU A 203 3.00 -28.09 -17.40
C GLU A 203 3.01 -27.22 -18.68
N ILE A 204 3.40 -27.76 -19.84
CA ILE A 204 3.31 -27.03 -21.13
C ILE A 204 1.85 -26.77 -21.51
N LEU A 205 0.95 -27.75 -21.32
CA LEU A 205 -0.49 -27.59 -21.60
C LEU A 205 -1.14 -26.60 -20.63
N GLU A 206 -0.77 -26.61 -19.36
CA GLU A 206 -1.22 -25.64 -18.36
C GLU A 206 -0.69 -24.23 -18.68
N VAL A 207 0.55 -24.08 -19.14
CA VAL A 207 1.13 -22.80 -19.61
C VAL A 207 0.46 -22.29 -20.89
N SER A 208 -0.02 -23.18 -21.76
CA SER A 208 -0.68 -22.80 -23.02
C SER A 208 -2.20 -22.60 -22.89
N GLN A 209 -2.84 -23.20 -21.88
CA GLN A 209 -4.27 -23.04 -21.57
C GLN A 209 -4.54 -21.94 -20.53
N SER A 210 -3.59 -21.66 -19.64
CA SER A 210 -3.66 -20.52 -18.74
C SER A 210 -2.98 -19.31 -19.39
N ASN A 211 -3.70 -18.21 -19.54
CA ASN A 211 -3.09 -16.91 -19.78
C ASN A 211 -2.08 -16.68 -18.64
N ILE A 212 -0.81 -16.87 -18.97
CA ILE A 212 0.32 -17.14 -18.06
C ILE A 212 0.26 -16.29 -16.79
N SER A 213 0.09 -16.97 -15.65
CA SER A 213 0.48 -16.48 -14.32
C SER A 213 1.99 -16.41 -14.29
N THR A 214 2.56 -15.22 -14.42
CA THR A 214 4.01 -15.00 -14.21
C THR A 214 4.44 -15.22 -12.75
N GLY A 215 3.49 -15.54 -11.85
CA GLY A 215 3.76 -15.69 -10.42
C GLY A 215 3.75 -17.12 -9.87
N LYS A 216 3.28 -18.14 -10.60
CA LYS A 216 3.25 -19.50 -10.05
C LYS A 216 4.39 -20.37 -10.60
N ARG A 217 5.44 -20.41 -9.76
CA ARG A 217 6.62 -21.28 -9.74
C ARG A 217 7.72 -20.95 -10.74
N LEU A 218 8.34 -19.80 -10.46
CA LEU A 218 9.71 -19.47 -10.84
C LEU A 218 10.53 -19.12 -9.57
N GLY A 219 10.43 -19.96 -8.52
CA GLY A 219 11.40 -19.95 -7.42
C GLY A 219 11.18 -19.02 -6.22
N PHE A 220 10.01 -18.39 -6.04
CA PHE A 220 9.75 -17.63 -4.82
C PHE A 220 9.20 -18.52 -3.69
N LYS A 221 10.12 -19.09 -2.90
CA LYS A 221 9.90 -19.17 -1.45
C LYS A 221 10.26 -17.80 -0.89
N PHE A 222 9.34 -17.14 -0.19
CA PHE A 222 9.69 -16.13 0.80
C PHE A 222 10.56 -16.82 1.86
N GLN A 223 11.86 -16.98 1.59
CA GLN A 223 12.81 -16.94 2.68
C GLN A 223 12.85 -15.48 3.09
N ALA A 224 12.46 -15.21 4.34
CA ALA A 224 12.89 -14.00 5.00
C ALA A 224 14.38 -13.86 4.69
N ASP A 225 14.76 -12.82 3.95
CA ASP A 225 16.16 -12.44 3.87
C ASP A 225 16.60 -12.32 5.32
N ALA A 226 17.42 -13.27 5.75
CA ALA A 226 18.11 -13.15 7.01
C ALA A 226 18.86 -11.82 6.92
N ASP A 227 18.78 -11.04 7.99
CA ASP A 227 19.63 -9.89 8.23
C ASP A 227 21.08 -10.30 8.01
N ASP A 228 21.60 -10.11 6.80
CA ASP A 228 23.04 -10.05 6.58
C ASP A 228 23.49 -8.70 7.10
N LEU A 229 23.77 -8.72 8.40
CA LEU A 229 24.79 -7.91 9.05
C LEU A 229 25.99 -7.77 8.11
N LEU A 230 26.25 -6.55 7.62
CA LEU A 230 27.56 -5.91 7.57
C LEU A 230 27.39 -4.39 7.54
#